data_AF-A0A2L2NI39-F1
#
_entry.id   AF-A0A2L2NI39-F1
#
_cell.length_a   1.000
_cell.length_b   1.000
_cell.length_c   1.000
_cell.angle_alpha   90.00
_cell.angle_beta   90.00
_cell.angle_gamma   90.00
#
_symmetry.space_group_name_H-M   'P 1'
#
loop_
_entity.id
_entity.type
_entity.pdbx_description
1 polymer ?
#
loop_
_entity_poly.entity_id
_entity_poly.type
_entity_poly.pdbx_seq_one_letter_code
_entity_poly.pdbx_strand_id
1 'polypeptide(L)'
;MTNLQEVINNNLLFTRSDLKANKGLVREIQIKLSNLGFYPGGQWIDGDLGGLNSYTWKGLLYFCSTVGIISLPSGSVGINQDIAKKLVETLQVNFVLDQAKDNSFILSKLKNIQDNTSILFNPGVTVAFLTRTTSNSPVKDHINNYPTYLEHKPDGTSIISYGDSFTLSTGATISFSDYPNLGKVPNIDISGLDFLSSNISHACVCVGSFQDSTSFIKTHWLGKKALEPQQFLSTTKFIGVLNAICQINSQSPTTDVDNCIIESPRFRFNNLVEDMVSYQNKFGSSNAIGALFKRFTKREDLESWIKDQTGNKSIEFCGAYGEDPLITNPNIQDTTTGKPVLKSTSKGKPGDNSISAYDLVRLISMLGWHKYLPETAQLPSAQWTSLESVVRAMGNDTARYVDVAFETLGVVNVISEPVIISKVGWGNSSMTYAAFVKFVDRRITPSKLRTFALALRCPTPASSDDRDDDRDTNLAAAVTEIVRRIITEELA
;
A
#
# COMPACT_ATOMS: atom_id res chain seq x y z
N MET A 1 25.26 16.77 16.68
CA MET A 1 23.88 16.51 17.15
C MET A 1 23.89 15.13 17.75
N THR A 2 23.50 14.98 19.01
CA THR A 2 23.57 13.67 19.70
C THR A 2 22.49 12.71 19.21
N ASN A 3 22.90 11.48 18.90
CA ASN A 3 22.04 10.36 18.49
C ASN A 3 22.09 9.21 19.52
N LEU A 4 21.26 8.18 19.37
CA LEU A 4 21.21 7.05 20.30
C LEU A 4 22.56 6.32 20.41
N GLN A 5 23.31 6.18 19.32
CA GLN A 5 24.62 5.53 19.34
C GLN A 5 25.65 6.32 20.16
N GLU A 6 25.61 7.65 20.11
CA GLU A 6 26.44 8.52 20.95
C GLU A 6 26.07 8.42 22.44
N VAL A 7 24.78 8.27 22.76
CA VAL A 7 24.33 7.99 24.13
C VAL A 7 24.91 6.67 24.63
N ILE A 8 24.92 5.65 23.77
CA ILE A 8 25.47 4.32 24.10
C ILE A 8 26.99 4.40 24.29
N ASN A 9 27.72 4.94 23.31
CA ASN A 9 29.18 4.90 23.26
C ASN A 9 29.83 5.74 24.38
N ASN A 10 29.20 6.85 24.75
CA ASN A 10 29.74 7.78 25.75
C ASN A 10 29.05 7.68 27.12
N ASN A 11 28.16 6.70 27.32
CA ASN A 11 27.38 6.51 28.54
C ASN A 11 26.68 7.79 29.01
N LEU A 12 26.01 8.48 28.09
CA LEU A 12 25.36 9.76 28.38
C LEU A 12 24.03 9.54 29.11
N LEU A 13 23.68 10.52 29.94
CA LEU A 13 22.38 10.60 30.59
C LEU A 13 21.76 11.96 30.24
N PHE A 14 20.55 11.91 29.67
CA PHE A 14 19.75 13.09 29.39
C PHE A 14 18.59 13.11 30.37
N THR A 15 18.40 14.23 31.07
CA THR A 15 17.15 14.48 31.80
C THR A 15 16.00 14.65 30.80
N ARG A 16 14.75 14.65 31.28
CA ARG A 16 13.61 14.95 30.39
C ARG A 16 13.74 16.35 29.75
N SER A 17 14.31 17.32 30.47
CA SER A 17 14.51 18.68 29.95
C SER A 17 15.55 18.68 28.82
N ASP A 18 16.68 18.00 29.01
CA ASP A 18 17.73 17.89 28.01
C ASP A 18 17.21 17.19 26.75
N LEU A 19 16.43 16.11 26.95
CA LEU A 19 15.83 15.37 25.85
C LEU A 19 14.84 16.25 25.07
N LYS A 20 13.99 17.01 25.77
CA LYS A 20 13.04 17.95 25.13
C LYS A 20 13.73 19.02 24.29
N ALA A 21 14.93 19.45 24.69
CA ALA A 21 15.74 20.41 23.93
C ALA A 21 16.41 19.78 22.71
N ASN A 22 16.62 18.46 22.68
CA ASN A 22 17.28 17.75 21.60
C ASN A 22 16.29 17.08 20.62
N LYS A 23 15.71 17.87 19.72
CA LYS A 23 14.74 17.40 18.73
C LYS A 23 15.24 16.26 17.85
N GLY A 24 16.54 16.24 17.50
CA GLY A 24 17.13 15.19 16.67
C GLY A 24 17.09 13.83 17.37
N LEU A 25 17.52 13.79 18.64
CA LEU A 25 17.47 12.57 19.46
C LEU A 25 16.02 12.12 19.71
N VAL A 26 15.10 13.06 19.98
CA VAL A 26 13.67 12.73 20.14
C VAL A 26 13.11 12.09 18.88
N ARG A 27 13.43 12.64 17.71
CA ARG A 27 12.98 12.10 16.42
C ARG A 27 13.48 10.66 16.22
N GLU A 28 14.73 10.39 16.56
CA GLU A 28 15.30 9.05 16.50
C GLU A 28 14.56 8.08 17.46
N ILE A 29 14.26 8.52 18.68
CA ILE A 29 13.45 7.73 19.65
C ILE A 29 12.06 7.45 19.09
N GLN A 30 11.36 8.45 18.55
CA GLN A 30 10.04 8.29 17.94
C GLN A 30 10.06 7.27 16.79
N ILE A 31 11.08 7.31 15.93
CA ILE A 31 11.28 6.33 14.85
C ILE A 31 11.43 4.93 15.45
N LYS A 32 12.32 4.75 16.44
CA LYS A 32 12.53 3.44 17.08
C LYS A 32 11.26 2.91 17.74
N LEU A 33 10.54 3.74 18.49
CA LEU A 33 9.28 3.36 19.12
C LEU A 33 8.19 3.03 18.09
N SER A 34 8.11 3.78 16.99
CA SER A 34 7.12 3.54 15.93
C SER A 34 7.37 2.22 15.21
N ASN A 35 8.62 1.94 14.86
CA ASN A 35 9.01 0.68 14.24
C ASN A 35 8.72 -0.55 15.13
N LEU A 36 8.66 -0.33 16.45
CA LEU A 36 8.33 -1.34 17.46
C LEU A 36 6.85 -1.33 17.88
N GLY A 37 6.01 -0.45 17.32
CA GLY A 37 4.58 -0.36 17.58
C GLY A 37 4.15 0.35 18.85
N PHE A 38 5.06 1.08 19.50
CA PHE A 38 4.83 1.87 20.72
C PHE A 38 4.53 3.35 20.44
N TYR A 39 4.61 3.81 19.19
CA TYR A 39 4.42 5.21 18.82
C TYR A 39 3.72 5.33 17.44
N PRO A 40 2.80 6.30 17.23
CA PRO A 40 2.26 6.56 15.90
C PRO A 40 3.36 7.01 14.96
N GLY A 41 3.49 6.40 13.78
CA GLY A 41 4.44 6.87 12.78
C GLY A 41 3.91 8.07 11.99
N GLY A 42 4.51 8.30 10.83
CA GLY A 42 4.03 9.31 9.91
C GLY A 42 4.38 10.73 10.36
N GLN A 43 3.43 11.65 10.23
CA GLN A 43 3.58 13.06 10.62
C GLN A 43 3.82 13.28 12.12
N TRP A 44 3.57 12.26 12.94
CA TRP A 44 3.85 12.29 14.37
C TRP A 44 5.36 12.21 14.68
N ILE A 45 6.20 11.83 13.71
CA ILE A 45 7.66 11.83 13.86
C ILE A 45 8.17 13.26 13.63
N ASP A 46 7.99 14.11 14.65
CA ASP A 46 8.20 15.56 14.61
C ASP A 46 9.38 16.06 15.48
N GLY A 47 9.96 15.19 16.32
CA GLY A 47 10.99 15.54 17.29
C GLY A 47 10.47 16.30 18.52
N ASP A 48 9.16 16.38 18.74
CA ASP A 48 8.56 16.92 19.97
C ASP A 48 8.34 15.82 21.01
N LEU A 49 9.00 15.99 22.16
CA LEU A 49 8.81 15.10 23.31
C LEU A 49 7.43 15.32 23.95
N GLY A 50 6.87 16.52 23.85
CA GLY A 50 5.59 16.91 24.44
C GLY A 50 5.58 16.91 25.98
N GLY A 51 4.37 16.81 26.55
CA GLY A 51 4.12 16.69 27.99
C GLY A 51 4.25 15.26 28.52
N LEU A 52 3.95 15.02 29.80
CA LEU A 52 3.94 13.66 30.38
C LEU A 52 2.85 12.76 29.77
N ASN A 53 1.82 13.37 29.17
CA ASN A 53 0.72 12.67 28.52
C ASN A 53 0.89 12.52 27.01
N SER A 54 2.02 12.96 26.43
CA SER A 54 2.29 12.85 25.00
C SER A 54 2.45 11.40 24.57
N TYR A 55 2.24 11.13 23.28
CA TYR A 55 2.54 9.82 22.71
C TYR A 55 4.00 9.42 22.91
N THR A 56 4.94 10.37 22.80
CA THR A 56 6.37 10.07 22.85
C THR A 56 6.75 9.57 24.24
N TRP A 57 6.27 10.28 25.28
CA TRP A 57 6.57 9.93 26.66
C TRP A 57 5.86 8.63 27.09
N LYS A 58 4.58 8.47 26.75
CA LYS A 58 3.83 7.24 27.03
C LYS A 58 4.42 6.02 26.31
N GLY A 59 4.78 6.18 25.04
CA GLY A 59 5.40 5.13 24.23
C GLY A 59 6.74 4.69 24.79
N LEU A 60 7.58 5.64 25.21
CA LEU A 60 8.87 5.33 25.83
C LEU A 60 8.72 4.59 27.16
N LEU A 61 7.83 5.06 28.04
CA LEU A 61 7.50 4.37 29.30
C LEU A 61 7.00 2.95 29.05
N TYR A 62 6.10 2.79 28.09
CA TYR A 62 5.49 1.49 27.79
C TYR A 62 6.48 0.50 27.16
N PHE A 63 7.34 0.98 26.26
CA PHE A 63 8.45 0.20 25.74
C PHE A 63 9.37 -0.27 26.87
N CYS A 64 9.83 0.65 27.73
CA CYS A 64 10.76 0.34 28.82
C CYS A 64 10.18 -0.70 29.79
N SER A 65 8.91 -0.58 30.16
CA SER A 65 8.25 -1.53 31.04
C SER A 65 8.09 -2.91 30.40
N THR A 66 7.83 -2.96 29.09
CA THR A 66 7.62 -4.21 28.36
C THR A 66 8.93 -4.96 28.09
N VAL A 67 10.04 -4.26 27.87
CA VAL A 67 11.36 -4.89 27.65
C VAL A 67 12.19 -5.07 28.93
N GLY A 68 11.58 -4.84 30.10
CA GLY A 68 12.16 -5.15 31.41
C GLY A 68 13.24 -4.17 31.88
N ILE A 69 13.19 -2.90 31.47
CA ILE A 69 14.12 -1.88 31.98
C ILE A 69 13.69 -1.46 33.39
N ILE A 70 14.60 -1.58 34.35
CA ILE A 70 14.34 -1.30 35.78
C ILE A 70 14.19 0.20 36.04
N SER A 71 15.09 1.02 35.49
CA SER A 71 15.06 2.48 35.66
C SER A 71 14.18 3.11 34.58
N LEU A 72 12.87 3.18 34.84
CA LEU A 72 11.92 3.79 33.91
C LEU A 72 12.19 5.30 33.70
N PRO A 73 11.87 5.83 32.50
CA PRO A 73 11.94 7.25 32.23
C PRO A 73 11.23 8.12 33.29
N SER A 74 11.88 9.18 33.73
CA SER A 74 11.42 10.12 34.75
C SER A 74 11.91 11.54 34.44
N GLY A 75 11.64 12.51 35.33
CA GLY A 75 12.15 13.87 35.18
C GLY A 75 13.68 13.95 35.15
N SER A 76 14.34 13.18 36.02
CA SER A 76 15.80 13.14 36.16
C SER A 76 16.48 12.17 35.18
N VAL A 77 15.75 11.19 34.66
CA VAL A 77 16.26 10.21 33.69
C VAL A 77 15.32 10.15 32.50
N GLY A 78 15.54 10.97 31.48
CA GLY A 78 14.77 10.93 30.23
C GLY A 78 15.22 9.76 29.35
N ILE A 79 16.52 9.68 29.07
CA ILE A 79 17.16 8.56 28.38
C ILE A 79 18.59 8.37 28.91
N ASN A 80 19.02 7.12 29.04
CA ASN A 80 20.36 6.71 29.46
C ASN A 80 20.90 5.62 28.51
N GLN A 81 22.12 5.14 28.78
CA GLN A 81 22.76 4.08 27.99
C GLN A 81 21.90 2.83 27.83
N ASP A 82 21.29 2.34 28.92
CA ASP A 82 20.47 1.11 28.89
C ASP A 82 19.23 1.26 28.02
N ILE A 83 18.49 2.37 28.16
CA ILE A 83 17.30 2.67 27.35
C ILE A 83 17.70 2.82 25.88
N ALA A 84 18.77 3.58 25.60
CA ALA A 84 19.23 3.78 24.23
C ALA A 84 19.65 2.46 23.57
N LYS A 85 20.41 1.63 24.29
CA LYS A 85 20.82 0.30 23.83
C LYS A 85 19.62 -0.58 23.52
N LYS A 86 18.61 -0.64 24.41
CA LYS A 86 17.39 -1.41 24.16
C LYS A 86 16.61 -0.90 22.95
N LEU A 87 16.48 0.42 22.77
CA LEU A 87 15.83 1.00 21.58
C LEU A 87 16.54 0.65 20.27
N VAL A 88 17.88 0.56 20.30
CA VAL A 88 18.69 0.25 19.11
C VAL A 88 18.69 -1.25 18.79
N GLU A 89 18.82 -2.11 19.81
CA GLU A 89 19.00 -3.55 19.65
C GLU A 89 17.69 -4.33 19.53
N THR A 90 16.57 -3.78 20.01
CA THR A 90 15.27 -4.47 19.90
C THR A 90 14.77 -4.39 18.47
N LEU A 91 14.66 -5.55 17.82
CA LEU A 91 14.10 -5.64 16.46
C LEU A 91 12.57 -5.79 16.48
N GLN A 92 12.02 -6.46 17.48
CA GLN A 92 10.58 -6.65 17.63
C GLN A 92 10.23 -6.92 19.10
N VAL A 93 9.00 -6.59 19.47
CA VAL A 93 8.38 -7.01 20.74
C VAL A 93 7.14 -7.85 20.44
N ASN A 94 7.23 -9.18 20.65
CA ASN A 94 6.16 -10.14 20.30
C ASN A 94 4.80 -9.78 20.89
N PHE A 95 4.78 -9.24 22.11
CA PHE A 95 3.57 -8.78 22.78
C PHE A 95 2.74 -7.80 21.92
N VAL A 96 3.37 -6.94 21.12
CA VAL A 96 2.67 -5.98 20.26
C VAL A 96 1.85 -6.69 19.18
N LEU A 97 2.44 -7.73 18.57
CA LEU A 97 1.75 -8.54 17.56
C LEU A 97 0.63 -9.39 18.18
N ASP A 98 0.82 -9.91 19.39
CA ASP A 98 -0.21 -10.67 20.11
C ASP A 98 -1.37 -9.78 20.55
N GLN A 99 -1.10 -8.58 21.06
CA GLN A 99 -2.12 -7.60 21.42
C GLN A 99 -2.94 -7.17 20.20
N ALA A 100 -2.34 -7.16 19.01
CA ALA A 100 -3.04 -6.83 17.77
C ALA A 100 -4.13 -7.83 17.35
N LYS A 101 -4.23 -9.01 18.00
CA LYS A 101 -5.37 -9.92 17.83
C LYS A 101 -6.69 -9.35 18.36
N ASP A 102 -6.61 -8.36 19.26
CA ASP A 102 -7.79 -7.60 19.70
C ASP A 102 -8.09 -6.47 18.69
N ASN A 103 -9.01 -6.76 17.77
CA ASN A 103 -9.45 -5.80 16.75
C ASN A 103 -10.05 -4.51 17.34
N SER A 104 -10.67 -4.59 18.53
CA SER A 104 -11.27 -3.41 19.19
C SER A 104 -10.18 -2.50 19.75
N PHE A 105 -9.13 -3.09 20.32
CA PHE A 105 -7.93 -2.37 20.73
C PHE A 105 -7.26 -1.67 19.55
N ILE A 106 -7.04 -2.38 18.43
CA ILE A 106 -6.42 -1.79 17.24
C ILE A 106 -7.27 -0.65 16.66
N LEU A 107 -8.58 -0.85 16.53
CA LEU A 107 -9.48 0.19 16.04
C LEU A 107 -9.46 1.42 16.95
N SER A 108 -9.48 1.21 18.28
CA SER A 108 -9.44 2.30 19.27
C SER A 108 -8.10 3.05 19.23
N LYS A 109 -6.98 2.33 19.06
CA LYS A 109 -5.64 2.92 18.88
C LYS A 109 -5.59 3.80 17.63
N LEU A 110 -6.09 3.31 16.50
CA LEU A 110 -6.11 4.06 15.24
C LEU A 110 -7.08 5.25 15.28
N LYS A 111 -8.26 5.10 15.91
CA LYS A 111 -9.20 6.20 16.13
C LYS A 111 -8.60 7.29 17.00
N ASN A 112 -7.89 6.91 18.06
CA ASN A 112 -7.18 7.88 18.88
C ASN A 112 -6.11 8.66 18.08
N ILE A 113 -5.41 8.02 17.15
CA ILE A 113 -4.48 8.71 16.24
C ILE A 113 -5.23 9.68 15.31
N GLN A 114 -6.38 9.26 14.76
CA GLN A 114 -7.24 10.09 13.94
C GLN A 114 -7.71 11.34 14.70
N ASP A 115 -8.27 11.17 15.89
CA ASP A 115 -8.84 12.25 16.71
C ASP A 115 -7.81 13.29 17.16
N ASN A 116 -6.53 12.87 17.30
CA ASN A 116 -5.45 13.76 17.73
C ASN A 116 -4.63 14.31 16.55
N THR A 117 -4.92 13.90 15.31
CA THR A 117 -4.23 14.40 14.13
C THR A 117 -4.75 15.79 13.75
N SER A 118 -3.83 16.76 13.73
CA SER A 118 -4.15 18.17 13.46
C SER A 118 -3.77 18.59 12.04
N ILE A 119 -4.21 17.92 10.96
CA ILE A 119 -3.77 18.28 9.59
C ILE A 119 -4.92 18.46 8.58
N LEU A 120 -4.83 19.58 7.85
CA LEU A 120 -5.47 19.94 6.57
C LEU A 120 -4.45 19.65 5.44
N PHE A 121 -4.48 18.47 4.82
CA PHE A 121 -3.61 18.13 3.66
C PHE A 121 -4.08 18.77 2.36
N ASN A 122 -5.38 19.02 2.29
CA ASN A 122 -6.07 19.85 1.32
C ASN A 122 -7.23 20.53 2.07
N PRO A 123 -7.71 21.71 1.63
CA PRO A 123 -8.95 22.26 2.16
C PRO A 123 -10.06 21.20 2.08
N GLY A 124 -10.57 20.73 3.23
CA GLY A 124 -11.65 19.75 3.31
C GLY A 124 -11.24 18.27 3.42
N VAL A 125 -9.95 17.92 3.57
CA VAL A 125 -9.52 16.54 3.90
C VAL A 125 -8.77 16.53 5.23
N THR A 126 -9.42 16.00 6.28
CA THR A 126 -8.95 15.99 7.68
C THR A 126 -8.70 14.58 8.22
N VAL A 127 -8.40 13.62 7.34
CA VAL A 127 -8.23 12.20 7.70
C VAL A 127 -6.76 11.81 7.86
N ALA A 128 -6.40 11.12 8.93
CA ALA A 128 -5.01 11.01 9.42
C ALA A 128 -4.11 10.11 8.59
N PHE A 129 -4.63 9.04 8.01
CA PHE A 129 -3.84 8.03 7.30
C PHE A 129 -3.73 8.33 5.81
N LEU A 130 -4.78 8.88 5.20
CA LEU A 130 -4.75 9.37 3.82
C LEU A 130 -3.73 10.52 3.65
N THR A 131 -3.63 11.38 4.66
CA THR A 131 -2.78 12.59 4.65
C THR A 131 -1.35 12.32 5.11
N ARG A 132 -1.03 11.07 5.43
CA ARG A 132 0.29 10.65 5.87
C ARG A 132 1.36 10.92 4.81
N THR A 133 1.01 10.74 3.52
CA THR A 133 1.89 10.84 2.35
C THR A 133 3.08 9.88 2.38
N THR A 134 3.79 9.77 1.27
CA THR A 134 5.04 8.99 1.18
C THR A 134 6.22 9.67 1.87
N SER A 135 6.14 10.98 2.11
CA SER A 135 7.22 11.71 2.78
C SER A 135 7.47 11.22 4.21
N ASN A 136 6.45 10.64 4.85
CA ASN A 136 6.52 10.07 6.20
C ASN A 136 6.38 8.53 6.21
N SER A 137 6.70 7.88 5.09
CA SER A 137 6.72 6.42 4.99
C SER A 137 8.04 5.85 5.53
N PRO A 138 8.01 4.83 6.39
CA PRO A 138 9.24 4.12 6.81
C PRO A 138 9.92 3.37 5.66
N VAL A 139 9.23 3.19 4.53
CA VAL A 139 9.76 2.47 3.36
C VAL A 139 9.94 3.37 2.13
N LYS A 140 9.85 4.69 2.28
CA LYS A 140 10.01 5.66 1.19
C LYS A 140 11.29 5.44 0.38
N ASP A 141 12.40 5.23 1.07
CA ASP A 141 13.72 5.10 0.44
C ASP A 141 13.88 3.79 -0.35
N HIS A 142 12.90 2.88 -0.25
CA HIS A 142 12.85 1.65 -1.03
C HIS A 142 12.11 1.78 -2.36
N ILE A 143 11.34 2.85 -2.60
CA ILE A 143 10.47 2.97 -3.78
C ILE A 143 11.25 2.81 -5.10
N ASN A 144 12.44 3.42 -5.19
CA ASN A 144 13.28 3.29 -6.38
C ASN A 144 13.78 1.86 -6.63
N ASN A 145 13.88 1.05 -5.57
CA ASN A 145 14.30 -0.35 -5.62
C ASN A 145 13.13 -1.33 -5.77
N TYR A 146 11.88 -0.86 -5.76
CA TYR A 146 10.72 -1.75 -5.90
C TYR A 146 10.81 -2.65 -7.14
N PRO A 147 11.18 -2.17 -8.34
CA PRO A 147 11.34 -3.04 -9.50
C PRO A 147 12.32 -4.18 -9.26
N THR A 148 13.50 -3.88 -8.70
CA THR A 148 14.51 -4.90 -8.33
C THR A 148 13.97 -5.88 -7.30
N TYR A 149 13.30 -5.40 -6.26
CA TYR A 149 12.71 -6.28 -5.25
C TYR A 149 11.61 -7.17 -5.82
N LEU A 150 10.84 -6.71 -6.79
CA LEU A 150 9.84 -7.52 -7.52
C LEU A 150 10.47 -8.59 -8.41
N GLU A 151 11.78 -8.55 -8.67
CA GLU A 151 12.50 -9.58 -9.43
C GLU A 151 13.03 -10.72 -8.55
N HIS A 152 13.08 -10.52 -7.22
CA HIS A 152 13.51 -11.54 -6.29
C HIS A 152 12.45 -12.60 -5.99
N LYS A 153 12.77 -13.85 -6.32
CA LYS A 153 12.05 -15.08 -5.93
C LYS A 153 12.61 -15.68 -4.63
N PRO A 154 11.83 -16.53 -3.93
CA PRO A 154 12.39 -17.36 -2.86
C PRO A 154 13.45 -18.31 -3.42
N ASP A 155 14.52 -18.54 -2.66
CA ASP A 155 15.62 -19.42 -3.04
C ASP A 155 15.44 -20.86 -2.52
N GLY A 156 14.40 -21.11 -1.71
CA GLY A 156 14.11 -22.40 -1.10
C GLY A 156 15.02 -22.78 0.07
N THR A 157 15.96 -21.91 0.46
CA THR A 157 16.92 -22.16 1.53
C THR A 157 16.93 -21.02 2.56
N SER A 158 17.36 -19.82 2.19
CA SER A 158 17.39 -18.65 3.07
C SER A 158 16.05 -17.89 3.08
N ILE A 159 15.31 -17.95 1.96
CA ILE A 159 14.00 -17.36 1.76
C ILE A 159 13.06 -18.41 1.17
N ILE A 160 12.01 -18.75 1.90
CA ILE A 160 10.95 -19.69 1.49
C ILE A 160 9.64 -18.97 1.16
N SER A 161 8.67 -19.70 0.58
CA SER A 161 7.27 -19.27 0.44
C SER A 161 6.35 -20.30 1.11
N TYR A 162 5.03 -20.20 0.93
CA TYR A 162 4.06 -21.16 1.44
C TYR A 162 4.06 -22.51 0.70
N GLY A 163 4.49 -22.56 -0.56
CA GLY A 163 4.43 -23.73 -1.42
C GLY A 163 3.04 -23.95 -2.05
N ASP A 164 2.76 -25.18 -2.47
CA ASP A 164 1.48 -25.54 -3.10
C ASP A 164 0.32 -25.65 -2.12
N SER A 165 0.64 -25.98 -0.86
CA SER A 165 -0.34 -26.10 0.22
C SER A 165 0.31 -25.70 1.52
N PHE A 166 -0.46 -25.08 2.41
CA PHE A 166 0.04 -24.61 3.68
C PHE A 166 -1.01 -24.81 4.78
N THR A 167 -0.57 -25.30 5.93
CA THR A 167 -1.44 -25.42 7.12
C THR A 167 -1.34 -24.12 7.92
N LEU A 168 -2.43 -23.37 7.95
CA LEU A 168 -2.57 -22.15 8.73
C LEU A 168 -2.36 -22.44 10.22
N SER A 169 -2.03 -21.40 10.98
CA SER A 169 -1.93 -21.48 12.45
C SER A 169 -3.27 -21.83 13.13
N THR A 170 -4.38 -21.68 12.41
CA THR A 170 -5.72 -22.15 12.81
C THR A 170 -5.93 -23.66 12.63
N GLY A 171 -4.99 -24.36 11.99
CA GLY A 171 -5.06 -25.79 11.65
C GLY A 171 -5.72 -26.10 10.31
N ALA A 172 -6.33 -25.11 9.64
CA ALA A 172 -6.90 -25.30 8.31
C ALA A 172 -5.80 -25.41 7.26
N THR A 173 -5.92 -26.36 6.33
CA THR A 173 -4.98 -26.49 5.20
C THR A 173 -5.57 -25.84 3.97
N ILE A 174 -4.84 -24.87 3.41
CA ILE A 174 -5.20 -24.18 2.18
C ILE A 174 -4.34 -24.68 1.03
N SER A 175 -4.85 -24.58 -0.19
CA SER A 175 -4.13 -24.96 -1.41
C SER A 175 -4.05 -23.77 -2.35
N PHE A 176 -2.85 -23.51 -2.88
CA PHE A 176 -2.61 -22.48 -3.88
C PHE A 176 -2.84 -23.06 -5.27
N SER A 177 -3.61 -22.36 -6.09
CA SER A 177 -3.90 -22.74 -7.48
C SER A 177 -3.10 -21.89 -8.46
N ASP A 178 -2.88 -22.38 -9.67
CA ASP A 178 -2.26 -21.59 -10.73
C ASP A 178 -3.01 -20.26 -10.92
N TYR A 179 -2.26 -19.19 -11.15
CA TYR A 179 -2.84 -17.89 -11.43
C TYR A 179 -3.73 -17.97 -12.69
N PRO A 180 -4.98 -17.45 -12.67
CA PRO A 180 -5.91 -17.72 -13.77
C PRO A 180 -5.45 -17.05 -15.07
N ASN A 181 -5.71 -17.70 -16.20
CA ASN A 181 -5.51 -17.10 -17.52
C ASN A 181 -6.38 -15.85 -17.70
N LEU A 182 -6.02 -14.99 -18.65
CA LEU A 182 -6.83 -13.85 -19.06
C LEU A 182 -8.28 -14.28 -19.36
N GLY A 183 -9.23 -13.47 -18.93
CA GLY A 183 -10.66 -13.69 -19.15
C GLY A 183 -11.29 -14.75 -18.26
N LYS A 184 -10.54 -15.35 -17.31
CA LYS A 184 -11.05 -16.34 -16.36
C LYS A 184 -11.10 -15.79 -14.94
N VAL A 185 -12.24 -16.00 -14.29
CA VAL A 185 -12.42 -15.74 -12.85
C VAL A 185 -11.92 -16.96 -12.05
N PRO A 186 -11.04 -16.80 -11.04
CA PRO A 186 -10.63 -17.88 -10.15
C PRO A 186 -11.77 -18.38 -9.27
N ASN A 187 -11.56 -19.52 -8.61
CA ASN A 187 -12.33 -19.85 -7.43
C ASN A 187 -11.96 -18.88 -6.29
N ILE A 188 -12.95 -18.18 -5.73
CA ILE A 188 -12.76 -17.21 -4.65
C ILE A 188 -13.44 -17.76 -3.40
N ASP A 189 -12.69 -17.94 -2.31
CA ASP A 189 -13.25 -18.25 -1.00
C ASP A 189 -14.04 -17.04 -0.47
N ILE A 190 -15.36 -17.15 -0.50
CA ILE A 190 -16.29 -16.08 -0.09
C ILE A 190 -16.41 -15.91 1.43
N SER A 191 -15.85 -16.83 2.22
CA SER A 191 -15.86 -16.82 3.69
C SER A 191 -14.52 -16.40 4.28
N GLY A 192 -13.45 -16.48 3.47
CA GLY A 192 -12.08 -16.22 3.90
C GLY A 192 -11.82 -14.81 4.42
N LEU A 193 -12.75 -13.86 4.22
CA LEU A 193 -12.67 -12.49 4.71
C LEU A 193 -13.79 -12.11 5.71
N ASP A 194 -14.49 -13.09 6.30
CA ASP A 194 -15.58 -12.85 7.26
C ASP A 194 -15.11 -12.17 8.56
N PHE A 195 -13.82 -12.20 8.86
CA PHE A 195 -13.23 -11.47 9.98
C PHE A 195 -13.22 -9.94 9.76
N LEU A 196 -13.39 -9.46 8.52
CA LEU A 196 -13.44 -8.03 8.24
C LEU A 196 -14.74 -7.42 8.77
N SER A 197 -14.60 -6.30 9.48
CA SER A 197 -15.72 -5.48 9.99
C SER A 197 -16.82 -5.28 8.94
N SER A 198 -18.07 -5.19 9.40
CA SER A 198 -19.23 -4.84 8.56
C SER A 198 -19.08 -3.48 7.87
N ASN A 199 -18.23 -2.59 8.41
CA ASN A 199 -17.86 -1.32 7.77
C ASN A 199 -17.06 -1.51 6.47
N ILE A 200 -16.47 -2.69 6.24
CA ILE A 200 -15.89 -3.05 4.93
C ILE A 200 -16.94 -3.84 4.16
N SER A 201 -17.56 -3.17 3.19
CA SER A 201 -18.67 -3.72 2.40
C SER A 201 -18.23 -4.71 1.32
N HIS A 202 -17.10 -4.45 0.68
CA HIS A 202 -16.56 -5.24 -0.42
C HIS A 202 -15.05 -5.38 -0.19
N ALA A 203 -14.56 -6.60 -0.37
CA ALA A 203 -13.15 -6.90 -0.26
C ALA A 203 -12.76 -8.04 -1.19
N CYS A 204 -11.52 -7.99 -1.67
CA CYS A 204 -10.85 -9.15 -2.23
C CYS A 204 -9.40 -9.13 -1.76
N VAL A 205 -8.86 -10.30 -1.45
CA VAL A 205 -7.43 -10.51 -1.15
C VAL A 205 -6.97 -11.68 -2.00
N CYS A 206 -5.83 -11.53 -2.66
CA CYS A 206 -5.16 -12.60 -3.38
C CYS A 206 -3.77 -12.77 -2.79
N VAL A 207 -3.51 -13.90 -2.15
CA VAL A 207 -2.20 -14.21 -1.59
C VAL A 207 -1.44 -15.09 -2.57
N GLY A 208 -0.17 -14.76 -2.78
CA GLY A 208 0.69 -15.46 -3.72
C GLY A 208 1.73 -16.35 -3.03
N SER A 209 2.02 -17.48 -3.65
CA SER A 209 3.08 -18.38 -3.23
C SER A 209 3.86 -18.98 -4.40
N PHE A 210 5.13 -19.30 -4.15
CA PHE A 210 5.97 -20.05 -5.07
C PHE A 210 6.17 -21.46 -4.54
N GLN A 211 6.12 -22.43 -5.45
CA GLN A 211 6.52 -23.80 -5.16
C GLN A 211 8.05 -23.89 -5.02
N ASP A 212 8.76 -23.24 -5.94
CA ASP A 212 10.23 -23.16 -5.97
C ASP A 212 10.70 -21.90 -6.73
N SER A 213 12.02 -21.73 -6.90
CA SER A 213 12.61 -20.58 -7.60
C SER A 213 12.35 -20.56 -9.11
N THR A 214 11.93 -21.67 -9.70
CA THR A 214 11.63 -21.79 -11.13
C THR A 214 10.14 -21.68 -11.44
N SER A 215 9.27 -21.95 -10.47
CA SER A 215 7.82 -21.97 -10.66
C SER A 215 7.24 -20.60 -10.99
N PHE A 216 6.13 -20.61 -11.74
CA PHE A 216 5.20 -19.48 -11.75
C PHE A 216 4.56 -19.31 -10.37
N ILE A 217 4.00 -18.14 -10.12
CA ILE A 217 3.29 -17.89 -8.87
C ILE A 217 1.94 -18.63 -8.86
N LYS A 218 1.64 -19.26 -7.73
CA LYS A 218 0.32 -19.81 -7.40
C LYS A 218 -0.38 -18.89 -6.42
N THR A 219 -1.69 -18.97 -6.35
CA THR A 219 -2.52 -18.00 -5.64
C THR A 219 -3.68 -18.64 -4.89
N HIS A 220 -4.06 -17.98 -3.79
CA HIS A 220 -5.27 -18.23 -3.06
C HIS A 220 -6.10 -16.94 -3.02
N TRP A 221 -7.36 -17.02 -3.46
CA TRP A 221 -8.24 -15.86 -3.62
C TRP A 221 -9.34 -15.89 -2.57
N LEU A 222 -9.47 -14.82 -1.81
CA LEU A 222 -10.46 -14.65 -0.76
C LEU A 222 -11.31 -13.40 -1.04
N GLY A 223 -12.58 -13.44 -0.67
CA GLY A 223 -13.53 -12.42 -1.08
C GLY A 223 -14.63 -12.15 -0.06
N LYS A 224 -15.08 -10.90 -0.03
CA LYS A 224 -16.33 -10.45 0.59
C LYS A 224 -17.06 -9.65 -0.47
N LYS A 225 -18.12 -10.22 -1.07
CA LYS A 225 -18.79 -9.63 -2.24
C LYS A 225 -17.82 -9.25 -3.37
N ALA A 226 -16.79 -10.08 -3.57
CA ALA A 226 -15.61 -9.70 -4.35
C ALA A 226 -15.89 -9.39 -5.82
N LEU A 227 -16.92 -10.02 -6.41
CA LEU A 227 -17.31 -9.87 -7.82
C LEU A 227 -18.43 -8.84 -8.03
N GLU A 228 -19.07 -8.35 -6.96
CA GLU A 228 -20.16 -7.37 -7.05
C GLU A 228 -19.60 -6.00 -7.51
N PRO A 229 -20.06 -5.45 -8.64
CA PRO A 229 -19.60 -4.15 -9.11
C PRO A 229 -20.05 -3.02 -8.18
N GLN A 230 -19.14 -2.11 -7.88
CA GLN A 230 -19.37 -0.91 -7.08
C GLN A 230 -18.52 0.26 -7.57
N GLN A 231 -18.85 1.47 -7.11
CA GLN A 231 -17.98 2.63 -7.31
C GLN A 231 -16.74 2.51 -6.41
N PHE A 232 -15.61 2.15 -7.01
CA PHE A 232 -14.28 2.20 -6.38
C PHE A 232 -13.54 3.53 -6.62
N LEU A 233 -14.24 4.54 -7.13
CA LEU A 233 -13.77 5.91 -7.22
C LEU A 233 -12.38 6.01 -7.88
N SER A 234 -11.48 6.83 -7.30
CA SER A 234 -10.13 7.07 -7.82
C SER A 234 -9.21 5.86 -7.76
N THR A 235 -9.55 4.81 -7.01
CA THR A 235 -8.75 3.57 -6.94
C THR A 235 -8.59 2.94 -8.32
N THR A 236 -9.54 3.18 -9.23
CA THR A 236 -9.58 2.62 -10.58
C THR A 236 -8.68 3.33 -11.60
N LYS A 237 -8.05 4.47 -11.26
CA LYS A 237 -7.38 5.34 -12.25
C LYS A 237 -6.12 4.75 -12.87
N PHE A 238 -5.45 3.82 -12.18
CA PHE A 238 -4.27 3.14 -12.73
C PHE A 238 -4.61 2.24 -13.93
N ILE A 239 -5.88 1.84 -14.10
CA ILE A 239 -6.32 0.95 -15.16
C ILE A 239 -6.05 1.54 -16.56
N GLY A 240 -6.35 2.84 -16.75
CA GLY A 240 -6.07 3.52 -18.01
C GLY A 240 -4.57 3.61 -18.33
N VAL A 241 -3.72 3.72 -17.30
CA VAL A 241 -2.26 3.72 -17.44
C VAL A 241 -1.77 2.36 -17.94
N LEU A 242 -2.21 1.26 -17.30
CA LEU A 242 -1.84 -0.09 -17.70
C LEU A 242 -2.28 -0.39 -19.13
N ASN A 243 -3.50 -0.02 -19.50
CA ASN A 243 -4.02 -0.20 -20.84
C ASN A 243 -3.24 0.61 -21.90
N ALA A 244 -2.82 1.84 -21.58
CA ALA A 244 -1.96 2.64 -22.46
C ALA A 244 -0.59 1.98 -22.68
N ILE A 245 0.02 1.42 -21.63
CA ILE A 245 1.30 0.68 -21.74
C ILE A 245 1.16 -0.55 -22.62
N CYS A 246 0.12 -1.35 -22.41
CA CYS A 246 -0.16 -2.52 -23.25
C CYS A 246 -0.26 -2.14 -24.74
N GLN A 247 -0.94 -1.03 -25.04
CA GLN A 247 -1.05 -0.52 -26.42
C GLN A 247 0.29 -0.03 -26.98
N ILE A 248 1.04 0.77 -26.22
CA ILE A 248 2.38 1.25 -26.63
C ILE A 248 3.28 0.07 -26.95
N ASN A 249 3.40 -0.89 -26.03
CA ASN A 249 4.30 -2.03 -26.22
C ASN A 249 3.79 -3.03 -27.26
N SER A 250 2.48 -3.08 -27.55
CA SER A 250 1.97 -3.89 -28.68
C SER A 250 2.41 -3.35 -30.04
N GLN A 251 2.61 -2.04 -30.18
CA GLN A 251 3.00 -1.39 -31.43
C GLN A 251 4.53 -1.17 -31.51
N SER A 252 5.15 -0.95 -30.36
CA SER A 252 6.58 -0.70 -30.22
C SER A 252 7.11 -1.43 -28.98
N PRO A 253 7.42 -2.74 -29.09
CA PRO A 253 7.85 -3.54 -27.94
C PRO A 253 9.10 -3.03 -27.26
N THR A 254 9.98 -2.32 -27.96
CA THR A 254 11.22 -1.78 -27.38
C THR A 254 11.03 -0.41 -26.72
N THR A 255 9.86 0.22 -26.83
CA THR A 255 9.61 1.52 -26.20
C THR A 255 9.51 1.36 -24.69
N ASP A 256 10.27 2.19 -23.99
CA ASP A 256 10.21 2.37 -22.55
C ASP A 256 9.47 3.67 -22.23
N VAL A 257 8.41 3.60 -21.42
CA VAL A 257 7.59 4.77 -21.07
C VAL A 257 8.32 5.82 -20.23
N ASP A 258 9.46 5.49 -19.62
CA ASP A 258 10.32 6.52 -19.00
C ASP A 258 10.91 7.49 -20.04
N ASN A 259 11.04 7.05 -21.29
CA ASN A 259 11.44 7.88 -22.43
C ASN A 259 10.24 8.51 -23.14
N CYS A 260 9.01 8.32 -22.64
CA CYS A 260 7.80 8.86 -23.25
C CYS A 260 7.35 10.19 -22.62
N ILE A 261 6.82 11.05 -23.49
CA ILE A 261 6.17 12.30 -23.11
C ILE A 261 4.76 12.36 -23.69
N ILE A 262 3.83 12.98 -22.97
CA ILE A 262 2.55 13.43 -23.51
C ILE A 262 2.76 14.83 -24.08
N GLU A 263 2.37 15.03 -25.34
CA GLU A 263 2.57 16.28 -26.07
C GLU A 263 1.52 17.35 -25.74
N SER A 264 1.99 18.61 -25.70
CA SER A 264 1.21 19.85 -25.69
C SER A 264 0.09 19.95 -24.63
N PRO A 265 0.42 20.38 -23.39
CA PRO A 265 1.75 20.69 -22.86
C PRO A 265 2.61 19.43 -22.65
N ARG A 266 3.94 19.62 -22.65
CA ARG A 266 4.91 18.52 -22.57
C ARG A 266 5.06 18.01 -21.14
N PHE A 267 4.55 16.81 -20.86
CA PHE A 267 4.71 16.13 -19.57
C PHE A 267 5.38 14.77 -19.75
N ARG A 268 6.27 14.38 -18.84
CA ARG A 268 6.76 13.00 -18.82
C ARG A 268 5.64 12.06 -18.38
N PHE A 269 5.55 10.89 -19.03
CA PHE A 269 4.52 9.90 -18.73
C PHE A 269 4.50 9.54 -17.23
N ASN A 270 5.66 9.14 -16.71
CA ASN A 270 5.85 8.70 -15.33
C ASN A 270 5.49 9.79 -14.30
N ASN A 271 5.85 11.06 -14.58
CA ASN A 271 5.53 12.19 -13.71
C ASN A 271 4.02 12.40 -13.54
N LEU A 272 3.23 12.16 -14.59
CA LEU A 272 1.77 12.25 -14.50
C LEU A 272 1.18 11.09 -13.69
N VAL A 273 1.71 9.88 -13.86
CA VAL A 273 1.28 8.74 -13.04
C VAL A 273 1.60 8.98 -11.56
N GLU A 274 2.76 9.53 -11.24
CA GLU A 274 3.15 9.88 -9.87
C GLU A 274 2.23 10.96 -9.27
N ASP A 275 1.94 12.03 -10.02
CA ASP A 275 1.05 13.11 -9.57
C ASP A 275 -0.40 12.62 -9.37
N MET A 276 -0.85 11.70 -10.23
CA MET A 276 -2.17 11.07 -10.12
C MET A 276 -2.37 10.30 -8.81
N VAL A 277 -1.33 9.65 -8.30
CA VAL A 277 -1.40 8.82 -7.08
C VAL A 277 -1.00 9.57 -5.81
N SER A 278 -0.07 10.52 -5.92
CA SER A 278 0.42 11.30 -4.78
C SER A 278 -0.52 12.44 -4.39
N TYR A 279 -1.44 12.84 -5.29
CA TYR A 279 -2.37 13.97 -5.10
C TYR A 279 -1.69 15.31 -4.82
N GLN A 280 -0.45 15.47 -5.30
CA GLN A 280 0.28 16.73 -5.17
C GLN A 280 -0.30 17.83 -6.06
N ASN A 281 -1.08 17.46 -7.07
CA ASN A 281 -1.70 18.37 -8.05
C ASN A 281 -0.65 19.27 -8.73
N LYS A 282 0.53 18.72 -9.00
CA LYS A 282 1.65 19.45 -9.61
C LYS A 282 1.38 19.81 -11.07
N PHE A 283 0.71 18.94 -11.80
CA PHE A 283 0.38 19.11 -13.23
C PHE A 283 -1.13 19.21 -13.46
N GLY A 284 -1.93 18.49 -12.66
CA GLY A 284 -3.38 18.51 -12.73
C GLY A 284 -3.98 17.72 -11.58
N SER A 285 -5.31 17.79 -11.43
CA SER A 285 -5.98 16.96 -10.43
C SER A 285 -5.79 15.48 -10.75
N SER A 286 -5.83 14.62 -9.72
CA SER A 286 -5.87 13.16 -9.93
C SER A 286 -7.02 12.74 -10.86
N ASN A 287 -8.17 13.44 -10.83
CA ASN A 287 -9.30 13.16 -11.72
C ASN A 287 -8.98 13.49 -13.17
N ALA A 288 -8.44 14.68 -13.44
CA ALA A 288 -8.06 15.13 -14.78
C ALA A 288 -6.98 14.24 -15.39
N ILE A 289 -5.98 13.81 -14.61
CA ILE A 289 -4.94 12.89 -15.09
C ILE A 289 -5.51 11.49 -15.36
N GLY A 290 -6.34 10.96 -14.45
CA GLY A 290 -7.02 9.68 -14.67
C GLY A 290 -7.92 9.70 -15.92
N ALA A 291 -8.63 10.81 -16.14
CA ALA A 291 -9.45 11.02 -17.33
C ALA A 291 -8.60 11.16 -18.61
N LEU A 292 -7.40 11.76 -18.53
CA LEU A 292 -6.44 11.81 -19.65
C LEU A 292 -6.05 10.40 -20.09
N PHE A 293 -5.68 9.49 -19.18
CA PHE A 293 -5.30 8.13 -19.57
C PHE A 293 -6.45 7.33 -20.20
N LYS A 294 -7.71 7.66 -19.85
CA LYS A 294 -8.89 7.12 -20.55
C LYS A 294 -9.10 7.68 -21.97
N ARG A 295 -8.29 8.65 -22.45
CA ARG A 295 -8.42 9.21 -23.81
C ARG A 295 -7.73 8.38 -24.88
N PHE A 296 -6.85 7.46 -24.53
CA PHE A 296 -6.13 6.63 -25.49
C PHE A 296 -6.96 5.46 -26.04
N THR A 297 -8.13 5.21 -25.47
CA THR A 297 -9.03 4.12 -25.87
C THR A 297 -10.48 4.57 -25.68
N LYS A 298 -11.41 4.07 -26.50
CA LYS A 298 -12.83 4.36 -26.26
C LYS A 298 -13.25 3.74 -24.93
N ARG A 299 -14.21 4.36 -24.25
CA ARG A 299 -14.70 3.90 -22.95
C ARG A 299 -15.21 2.46 -22.96
N GLU A 300 -16.04 2.12 -23.95
CA GLU A 300 -16.56 0.77 -24.16
C GLU A 300 -15.46 -0.27 -24.50
N ASP A 301 -14.40 0.16 -25.19
CA ASP A 301 -13.26 -0.70 -25.55
C ASP A 301 -12.36 -0.93 -24.32
N LEU A 302 -12.17 0.09 -23.48
CA LEU A 302 -11.45 -0.03 -22.21
C LEU A 302 -12.19 -0.94 -21.23
N GLU A 303 -13.52 -0.82 -21.15
CA GLU A 303 -14.35 -1.73 -20.37
C GLU A 303 -14.21 -3.18 -20.87
N SER A 304 -14.29 -3.38 -22.19
CA SER A 304 -14.09 -4.70 -22.80
C SER A 304 -12.70 -5.25 -22.50
N TRP A 305 -11.66 -4.40 -22.56
CA TRP A 305 -10.31 -4.78 -22.19
C TRP A 305 -10.21 -5.27 -20.75
N ILE A 306 -10.86 -4.60 -19.78
CA ILE A 306 -10.90 -5.08 -18.38
C ILE A 306 -11.60 -6.44 -18.30
N LYS A 307 -12.78 -6.57 -18.94
CA LYS A 307 -13.53 -7.83 -19.00
C LYS A 307 -12.71 -8.98 -19.59
N ASP A 308 -11.78 -8.68 -20.49
CA ASP A 308 -10.88 -9.66 -21.10
C ASP A 308 -9.67 -9.97 -20.22
N GLN A 309 -9.25 -9.07 -19.32
CA GLN A 309 -8.17 -9.34 -18.37
C GLN A 309 -8.67 -10.14 -17.17
N THR A 310 -9.88 -9.85 -16.69
CA THR A 310 -10.39 -10.36 -15.41
C THR A 310 -11.43 -11.47 -15.57
N GLY A 311 -12.15 -11.52 -16.70
CA GLY A 311 -13.27 -12.42 -16.91
C GLY A 311 -14.59 -11.97 -16.29
N ASN A 312 -14.60 -10.91 -15.46
CA ASN A 312 -15.82 -10.43 -14.83
C ASN A 312 -16.67 -9.61 -15.81
N LYS A 313 -17.73 -10.21 -16.35
CA LYS A 313 -18.55 -9.58 -17.39
C LYS A 313 -19.59 -8.59 -16.85
N SER A 314 -19.83 -8.51 -15.54
CA SER A 314 -20.88 -7.67 -14.94
C SER A 314 -20.50 -6.22 -14.69
N ILE A 315 -19.26 -5.81 -15.00
CA ILE A 315 -18.78 -4.45 -14.73
C ILE A 315 -19.26 -3.42 -15.76
N GLU A 316 -19.21 -2.16 -15.35
CA GLU A 316 -19.37 -0.97 -16.21
C GLU A 316 -18.20 -0.01 -15.95
N PHE A 317 -17.48 0.43 -16.99
CA PHE A 317 -16.29 1.27 -16.83
C PHE A 317 -16.18 2.43 -17.84
N CYS A 318 -17.31 3.07 -18.09
CA CYS A 318 -17.46 4.17 -19.05
C CYS A 318 -17.45 5.58 -18.42
N GLY A 319 -17.17 5.70 -17.11
CA GLY A 319 -17.15 6.96 -16.37
C GLY A 319 -15.92 7.85 -16.60
N ALA A 320 -16.10 9.14 -16.33
CA ALA A 320 -15.14 10.23 -16.60
C ALA A 320 -14.40 10.77 -15.36
N TYR A 321 -14.64 10.21 -14.16
CA TYR A 321 -14.14 10.76 -12.89
C TYR A 321 -14.64 12.17 -12.53
N GLY A 322 -15.75 12.62 -13.13
CA GLY A 322 -16.41 13.88 -12.75
C GLY A 322 -15.68 15.17 -13.15
N GLU A 323 -14.62 15.08 -13.96
CA GLU A 323 -13.84 16.23 -14.44
C GLU A 323 -13.43 16.01 -15.90
N ASP A 324 -13.09 17.09 -16.61
CA ASP A 324 -12.48 17.00 -17.93
C ASP A 324 -11.05 16.42 -17.86
N PRO A 325 -10.59 15.73 -18.92
CA PRO A 325 -9.21 15.24 -18.96
C PRO A 325 -8.22 16.40 -18.96
N LEU A 326 -7.06 16.20 -18.33
CA LEU A 326 -5.98 17.20 -18.29
C LEU A 326 -5.58 17.67 -19.70
N ILE A 327 -5.61 16.76 -20.67
CA ILE A 327 -5.43 17.04 -22.10
C ILE A 327 -6.53 16.28 -22.86
N THR A 328 -7.30 16.98 -23.69
CA THR A 328 -8.47 16.40 -24.39
C THR A 328 -8.07 15.46 -25.51
N ASN A 329 -7.02 15.78 -26.26
CA ASN A 329 -6.54 15.00 -27.40
C ASN A 329 -5.03 14.70 -27.25
N PRO A 330 -4.64 13.92 -26.23
CA PRO A 330 -3.24 13.67 -25.94
C PRO A 330 -2.58 12.79 -27.01
N ASN A 331 -1.30 13.04 -27.26
CA ASN A 331 -0.43 12.15 -28.04
C ASN A 331 0.79 11.79 -27.19
N ILE A 332 1.20 10.53 -27.20
CA ILE A 332 2.43 10.06 -26.56
C ILE A 332 3.51 9.93 -27.62
N GLN A 333 4.65 10.55 -27.37
CA GLN A 333 5.85 10.47 -28.19
C GLN A 333 6.97 9.76 -27.41
N ASP A 334 7.65 8.82 -28.05
CA ASP A 334 8.92 8.28 -27.59
C ASP A 334 10.03 9.27 -27.95
N THR A 335 10.72 9.80 -26.94
CA THR A 335 11.74 10.84 -27.14
C THR A 335 13.06 10.31 -27.69
N THR A 336 13.32 9.00 -27.55
CA THR A 336 14.52 8.35 -28.11
C THR A 336 14.39 8.22 -29.62
N THR A 337 13.20 7.89 -30.12
CA THR A 337 12.94 7.74 -31.56
C THR A 337 12.33 8.97 -32.23
N GLY A 338 11.78 9.89 -31.44
CA GLY A 338 11.01 11.04 -31.91
C GLY A 338 9.65 10.69 -32.50
N LYS A 339 9.21 9.42 -32.40
CA LYS A 339 7.97 8.94 -33.04
C LYS A 339 6.78 8.97 -32.09
N PRO A 340 5.56 9.28 -32.58
CA PRO A 340 4.35 9.07 -31.81
C PRO A 340 4.12 7.56 -31.63
N VAL A 341 3.88 7.14 -30.39
CA VAL A 341 3.66 5.72 -30.02
C VAL A 341 2.23 5.44 -29.55
N LEU A 342 1.47 6.47 -29.18
CA LEU A 342 0.05 6.36 -28.89
C LEU A 342 -0.66 7.69 -29.15
N LYS A 343 -1.89 7.66 -29.66
CA LYS A 343 -2.69 8.86 -29.92
C LYS A 343 -4.07 8.72 -29.30
N SER A 344 -4.66 9.84 -28.92
CA SER A 344 -6.04 9.86 -28.41
C SER A 344 -7.03 9.30 -29.42
N THR A 345 -8.09 8.68 -28.92
CA THR A 345 -9.21 8.18 -29.71
C THR A 345 -10.49 8.97 -29.41
N SER A 346 -11.58 8.63 -30.10
CA SER A 346 -12.91 9.15 -29.74
C SER A 346 -13.25 8.79 -28.30
N LYS A 347 -13.95 9.67 -27.56
CA LYS A 347 -14.32 9.42 -26.15
C LYS A 347 -15.11 8.13 -25.93
N GLY A 348 -15.91 7.71 -26.90
CA GLY A 348 -16.86 6.62 -26.71
C GLY A 348 -18.07 7.05 -25.88
N LYS A 349 -18.89 6.07 -25.50
CA LYS A 349 -20.15 6.31 -24.78
C LYS A 349 -19.88 6.61 -23.30
N PRO A 350 -20.58 7.59 -22.69
CA PRO A 350 -20.50 7.81 -21.25
C PRO A 350 -21.26 6.72 -20.47
N GLY A 351 -20.86 6.50 -19.23
CA GLY A 351 -21.51 5.62 -18.27
C GLY A 351 -20.83 5.75 -16.91
N ASP A 352 -20.96 4.73 -16.08
CA ASP A 352 -20.41 4.66 -14.72
C ASP A 352 -19.01 4.02 -14.65
N ASN A 353 -18.40 4.04 -13.45
CA ASN A 353 -17.18 3.30 -13.12
C ASN A 353 -17.46 2.26 -12.02
N SER A 354 -18.41 1.38 -12.27
CA SER A 354 -18.80 0.28 -11.39
C SER A 354 -17.95 -0.97 -11.68
N ILE A 355 -16.95 -1.23 -10.84
CA ILE A 355 -16.01 -2.34 -10.95
C ILE A 355 -15.97 -3.13 -9.64
N SER A 356 -15.53 -4.38 -9.66
CA SER A 356 -15.50 -5.20 -8.44
C SER A 356 -14.15 -5.11 -7.70
N ALA A 357 -14.12 -5.53 -6.43
CA ALA A 357 -12.88 -5.64 -5.67
C ALA A 357 -11.92 -6.64 -6.34
N TYR A 358 -12.45 -7.74 -6.86
CA TYR A 358 -11.70 -8.75 -7.59
C TYR A 358 -10.97 -8.16 -8.81
N ASP A 359 -11.64 -7.34 -9.61
CA ASP A 359 -11.03 -6.78 -10.81
C ASP A 359 -9.83 -5.88 -10.49
N LEU A 360 -9.90 -5.12 -9.39
CA LEU A 360 -8.80 -4.29 -8.91
C LEU A 360 -7.64 -5.14 -8.41
N VAL A 361 -7.92 -6.17 -7.60
CA VAL A 361 -6.91 -7.14 -7.12
C VAL A 361 -6.25 -7.83 -8.31
N ARG A 362 -7.04 -8.26 -9.28
CA ARG A 362 -6.57 -8.93 -10.50
C ARG A 362 -5.62 -8.03 -11.29
N LEU A 363 -5.99 -6.79 -11.58
CA LEU A 363 -5.15 -5.89 -12.36
C LEU A 363 -3.88 -5.45 -11.61
N ILE A 364 -3.96 -5.18 -10.30
CA ILE A 364 -2.79 -4.75 -9.53
C ILE A 364 -1.83 -5.92 -9.23
N SER A 365 -2.34 -7.15 -9.10
CA SER A 365 -1.50 -8.35 -9.00
C SER A 365 -0.88 -8.74 -10.34
N MET A 366 -1.55 -8.51 -11.48
CA MET A 366 -0.90 -8.63 -12.79
C MET A 366 0.30 -7.69 -12.92
N LEU A 367 0.21 -6.46 -12.41
CA LEU A 367 1.35 -5.54 -12.35
C LEU A 367 2.46 -6.05 -11.42
N GLY A 368 2.11 -6.38 -10.16
CA GLY A 368 3.10 -6.76 -9.15
C GLY A 368 3.78 -8.12 -9.39
N TRP A 369 3.08 -9.07 -10.01
CA TRP A 369 3.62 -10.40 -10.31
C TRP A 369 3.96 -10.61 -11.79
N HIS A 370 3.94 -9.58 -12.64
CA HIS A 370 4.05 -9.72 -14.11
C HIS A 370 5.13 -10.71 -14.57
N LYS A 371 6.35 -10.60 -14.03
CA LYS A 371 7.51 -11.48 -14.34
C LYS A 371 7.34 -12.94 -13.93
N TYR A 372 6.36 -13.25 -13.09
CA TYR A 372 6.09 -14.56 -12.51
C TYR A 372 4.76 -15.16 -12.94
N LEU A 373 4.09 -14.49 -13.87
CA LEU A 373 2.90 -15.00 -14.52
C LEU A 373 3.29 -15.70 -15.83
N PRO A 374 2.59 -16.78 -16.21
CA PRO A 374 2.68 -17.27 -17.57
C PRO A 374 2.15 -16.22 -18.55
N GLU A 375 2.61 -16.24 -19.80
CA GLU A 375 2.19 -15.29 -20.84
C GLU A 375 0.66 -15.20 -20.97
N THR A 376 -0.04 -16.32 -20.77
CA THR A 376 -1.51 -16.42 -20.80
C THR A 376 -2.22 -15.70 -19.66
N ALA A 377 -1.49 -15.12 -18.71
CA ALA A 377 -2.01 -14.39 -17.57
C ALA A 377 -1.34 -13.01 -17.35
N GLN A 378 -0.32 -12.67 -18.13
CA GLN A 378 0.38 -11.39 -18.07
C GLN A 378 -0.47 -10.23 -18.63
N LEU A 379 -0.12 -9.00 -18.27
CA LEU A 379 -0.63 -7.82 -18.99
C LEU A 379 -0.25 -7.94 -20.47
N PRO A 380 -1.21 -7.87 -21.40
CA PRO A 380 -0.97 -8.23 -22.80
C PRO A 380 0.04 -7.27 -23.44
N SER A 381 1.07 -7.83 -24.06
CA SER A 381 2.17 -7.12 -24.74
C SER A 381 3.03 -6.22 -23.85
N ALA A 382 2.68 -6.01 -22.57
CA ALA A 382 3.38 -5.10 -21.69
C ALA A 382 4.81 -5.60 -21.42
N GLN A 383 5.77 -4.70 -21.60
CA GLN A 383 7.17 -4.98 -21.26
C GLN A 383 7.49 -4.54 -19.85
N TRP A 384 8.32 -5.32 -19.17
CA TRP A 384 8.72 -5.00 -17.80
C TRP A 384 9.38 -3.63 -17.67
N THR A 385 10.21 -3.24 -18.63
CA THR A 385 10.86 -1.92 -18.67
C THR A 385 9.86 -0.78 -18.63
N SER A 386 8.66 -0.95 -19.19
CA SER A 386 7.59 0.05 -19.08
C SER A 386 6.80 -0.06 -17.77
N LEU A 387 6.59 -1.27 -17.25
CA LEU A 387 5.83 -1.49 -16.02
C LEU A 387 6.58 -1.03 -14.77
N GLU A 388 7.91 -1.14 -14.74
CA GLU A 388 8.72 -0.68 -13.59
C GLU A 388 8.57 0.83 -13.33
N SER A 389 8.32 1.63 -14.37
CA SER A 389 8.01 3.06 -14.25
C SER A 389 6.72 3.29 -13.45
N VAL A 390 5.69 2.50 -13.74
CA VAL A 390 4.41 2.54 -13.01
C VAL A 390 4.57 2.03 -11.59
N VAL A 391 5.38 0.98 -11.38
CA VAL A 391 5.70 0.46 -10.04
C VAL A 391 6.30 1.56 -9.16
N ARG A 392 7.31 2.29 -9.66
CA ARG A 392 7.94 3.42 -8.95
C ARG A 392 6.91 4.54 -8.68
N ALA A 393 6.14 4.92 -9.69
CA ALA A 393 5.14 5.98 -9.57
C ALA A 393 4.05 5.64 -8.55
N MET A 394 3.43 4.45 -8.65
CA MET A 394 2.39 3.97 -7.72
C MET A 394 2.92 3.69 -6.32
N GLY A 395 4.23 3.50 -6.16
CA GLY A 395 4.89 3.50 -4.85
C GLY A 395 4.75 4.82 -4.09
N ASN A 396 4.39 5.91 -4.79
CA ASN A 396 4.17 7.24 -4.23
C ASN A 396 2.70 7.57 -3.90
N ASP A 397 1.79 6.60 -3.85
CA ASP A 397 0.41 6.87 -3.43
C ASP A 397 0.35 7.40 -1.99
N THR A 398 -0.52 8.38 -1.74
CA THR A 398 -0.58 9.10 -0.47
C THR A 398 -1.09 8.24 0.69
N ALA A 399 -1.98 7.28 0.43
CA ALA A 399 -2.54 6.44 1.47
C ALA A 399 -1.60 5.29 1.78
N ARG A 400 -0.92 5.41 2.91
CA ARG A 400 0.11 4.47 3.37
C ARG A 400 -0.43 3.46 4.39
N TYR A 401 -1.60 2.88 4.14
CA TYR A 401 -2.25 1.96 5.09
C TYR A 401 -1.39 0.72 5.43
N VAL A 402 -0.60 0.23 4.47
CA VAL A 402 0.33 -0.89 4.72
C VAL A 402 1.50 -0.46 5.61
N ASP A 403 1.99 0.77 5.50
CA ASP A 403 2.98 1.31 6.45
C ASP A 403 2.39 1.41 7.85
N VAL A 404 1.15 1.92 7.96
CA VAL A 404 0.39 1.99 9.21
C VAL A 404 0.25 0.60 9.83
N ALA A 405 -0.02 -0.43 9.03
CA ALA A 405 -0.07 -1.81 9.49
C ALA A 405 1.28 -2.27 10.03
N PHE A 406 2.38 -2.07 9.30
CA PHE A 406 3.71 -2.50 9.75
C PHE A 406 4.16 -1.85 11.05
N GLU A 407 3.90 -0.56 11.23
CA GLU A 407 4.19 0.15 12.46
C GLU A 407 3.28 -0.30 13.59
N THR A 408 1.97 -0.39 13.35
CA THR A 408 0.99 -0.80 14.37
C THR A 408 1.31 -2.18 14.93
N LEU A 409 1.77 -3.09 14.07
CA LEU A 409 2.16 -4.46 14.41
C LEU A 409 3.60 -4.57 14.95
N GLY A 410 4.38 -3.48 14.93
CA GLY A 410 5.75 -3.44 15.42
C GLY A 410 6.70 -4.35 14.64
N VAL A 411 6.53 -4.43 13.31
CA VAL A 411 7.29 -5.33 12.43
C VAL A 411 8.27 -4.63 11.49
N VAL A 412 8.35 -3.30 11.52
CA VAL A 412 9.14 -2.52 10.54
C VAL A 412 10.62 -2.94 10.52
N ASN A 413 11.23 -3.23 11.68
CA ASN A 413 12.64 -3.61 11.76
C ASN A 413 12.93 -5.07 11.38
N VAL A 414 11.89 -5.89 11.16
CA VAL A 414 12.00 -7.33 10.87
C VAL A 414 11.39 -7.69 9.51
N ILE A 415 11.09 -6.69 8.69
CA ILE A 415 10.79 -6.85 7.27
C ILE A 415 11.96 -6.34 6.43
N SER A 416 12.17 -6.95 5.27
CA SER A 416 13.15 -6.48 4.30
C SER A 416 12.56 -6.53 2.90
N GLU A 417 13.16 -5.75 1.98
CA GLU A 417 12.72 -5.64 0.58
C GLU A 417 11.22 -5.33 0.42
N PRO A 418 10.67 -4.33 1.15
CA PRO A 418 9.25 -4.03 1.05
C PRO A 418 8.93 -3.44 -0.32
N VAL A 419 7.81 -3.84 -0.87
CA VAL A 419 7.17 -3.26 -2.06
C VAL A 419 5.71 -3.01 -1.72
N ILE A 420 5.27 -1.77 -1.92
CA ILE A 420 3.88 -1.34 -1.73
C ILE A 420 3.49 -0.49 -2.93
N ILE A 421 2.73 -1.09 -3.85
CA ILE A 421 2.14 -0.42 -5.00
C ILE A 421 0.67 -0.21 -4.66
N SER A 422 0.17 1.03 -4.62
CA SER A 422 -1.22 1.23 -4.24
C SER A 422 -1.91 2.37 -4.96
N LYS A 423 -3.23 2.38 -4.84
CA LYS A 423 -4.08 3.51 -5.20
C LYS A 423 -5.23 3.62 -4.20
N VAL A 424 -5.38 4.78 -3.59
CA VAL A 424 -6.58 5.12 -2.81
C VAL A 424 -7.62 5.86 -3.65
N GLY A 425 -8.88 5.84 -3.22
CA GLY A 425 -9.92 6.72 -3.74
C GLY A 425 -10.99 7.01 -2.71
N TRP A 426 -11.38 8.28 -2.62
CA TRP A 426 -12.39 8.75 -1.68
C TRP A 426 -13.38 9.69 -2.37
N GLY A 427 -14.56 9.83 -1.78
CA GLY A 427 -15.65 10.68 -2.23
C GLY A 427 -16.87 10.51 -1.34
N ASN A 428 -17.98 11.16 -1.69
CA ASN A 428 -19.17 11.20 -0.83
C ASN A 428 -19.77 9.82 -0.53
N SER A 429 -19.58 8.82 -1.40
CA SER A 429 -20.18 7.49 -1.26
C SER A 429 -19.31 6.47 -0.52
N SER A 430 -17.98 6.62 -0.51
CA SER A 430 -17.05 5.65 0.09
C SER A 430 -15.61 6.15 0.14
N MET A 431 -14.79 5.45 0.93
CA MET A 431 -13.35 5.35 0.74
C MET A 431 -12.97 3.95 0.27
N THR A 432 -11.98 3.87 -0.60
CA THR A 432 -11.55 2.64 -1.27
C THR A 432 -10.03 2.60 -1.38
N TYR A 433 -9.47 1.40 -1.40
CA TYR A 433 -8.03 1.19 -1.46
C TYR A 433 -7.73 -0.08 -2.23
N ALA A 434 -6.79 -0.04 -3.17
CA ALA A 434 -6.19 -1.22 -3.77
C ALA A 434 -4.68 -1.18 -3.60
N ALA A 435 -4.09 -2.33 -3.25
CA ALA A 435 -2.65 -2.45 -3.06
C ALA A 435 -2.13 -3.81 -3.50
N PHE A 436 -0.90 -3.81 -3.98
CA PHE A 436 -0.03 -4.97 -4.07
C PHE A 436 1.10 -4.81 -3.06
N VAL A 437 1.40 -5.87 -2.33
CA VAL A 437 2.37 -5.91 -1.25
C VAL A 437 3.31 -7.10 -1.43
N LYS A 438 4.60 -6.88 -1.25
CA LYS A 438 5.63 -7.92 -1.14
C LYS A 438 6.63 -7.52 -0.07
N PHE A 439 7.07 -8.44 0.76
CA PHE A 439 8.18 -8.25 1.69
C PHE A 439 8.75 -9.60 2.13
N VAL A 440 9.99 -9.59 2.61
CA VAL A 440 10.62 -10.75 3.26
C VAL A 440 10.49 -10.59 4.76
N ASP A 441 9.75 -11.49 5.40
CA ASP A 441 9.58 -11.62 6.84
C ASP A 441 10.80 -12.32 7.45
N ARG A 442 11.58 -11.56 8.24
CA ARG A 442 12.82 -12.01 8.89
C ARG A 442 12.61 -12.52 10.32
N ARG A 443 11.37 -12.54 10.82
CA ARG A 443 11.07 -13.04 12.18
C ARG A 443 11.21 -14.55 12.30
N ILE A 444 11.04 -15.26 11.18
CA ILE A 444 11.14 -16.71 11.10
C ILE A 444 12.40 -17.13 10.35
N THR A 445 12.92 -18.30 10.69
CA THR A 445 14.10 -18.91 10.06
C THR A 445 13.73 -20.28 9.51
N PRO A 446 13.85 -20.53 8.20
CA PRO A 446 14.26 -19.57 7.16
C PRO A 446 13.28 -18.40 7.02
N SER A 447 13.77 -17.28 6.48
CA SER A 447 12.93 -16.10 6.22
C SER A 447 11.84 -16.44 5.21
N LYS A 448 10.70 -15.74 5.24
CA LYS A 448 9.58 -16.05 4.33
C LYS A 448 9.21 -14.85 3.47
N LEU A 449 9.17 -15.08 2.16
CA LEU A 449 8.59 -14.11 1.23
C LEU A 449 7.07 -14.12 1.39
N ARG A 450 6.51 -12.98 1.80
CA ARG A 450 5.06 -12.76 1.88
C ARG A 450 4.67 -11.82 0.74
N THR A 451 3.70 -12.21 -0.08
CA THR A 451 3.21 -11.39 -1.18
C THR A 451 1.71 -11.56 -1.37
N PHE A 452 1.00 -10.44 -1.56
CA PHE A 452 -0.44 -10.43 -1.72
C PHE A 452 -0.91 -9.15 -2.39
N ALA A 453 -2.10 -9.19 -2.98
CA ALA A 453 -2.84 -8.02 -3.42
C ALA A 453 -4.18 -7.93 -2.68
N LEU A 454 -4.69 -6.72 -2.48
CA LEU A 454 -5.98 -6.46 -1.85
C LEU A 454 -6.71 -5.30 -2.50
N ALA A 455 -8.04 -5.31 -2.40
CA ALA A 455 -8.89 -4.17 -2.68
C ALA A 455 -10.04 -4.13 -1.67
N LEU A 456 -10.30 -2.96 -1.09
CA LEU A 456 -11.28 -2.75 -0.02
C LEU A 456 -12.18 -1.56 -0.33
N ARG A 457 -13.44 -1.65 0.11
CA ARG A 457 -14.42 -0.55 0.05
C ARG A 457 -15.12 -0.34 1.39
N CYS A 458 -14.91 0.82 1.98
CA CYS A 458 -15.61 1.33 3.15
C CYS A 458 -16.67 2.36 2.71
N PRO A 459 -17.98 2.03 2.69
CA PRO A 459 -19.03 2.97 2.33
C PRO A 459 -19.20 4.06 3.39
N THR A 460 -19.83 5.17 2.99
CA THR A 460 -20.33 6.17 3.94
C THR A 460 -21.47 5.55 4.76
N PRO A 461 -21.44 5.64 6.11
CA PRO A 461 -22.54 5.19 6.95
C PRO A 461 -23.85 5.90 6.59
N ALA A 462 -24.99 5.22 6.71
CA ALA A 462 -26.30 5.80 6.41
C ALA A 462 -26.72 6.92 7.38
N SER A 463 -26.05 7.04 8.54
CA SER A 463 -26.45 7.89 9.66
C SER A 463 -25.41 8.92 10.11
N SER A 464 -24.36 9.18 9.33
CA SER A 464 -23.28 10.07 9.78
C SER A 464 -23.62 11.54 9.56
N ASP A 465 -23.71 12.31 10.65
CA ASP A 465 -23.31 13.73 10.65
C ASP A 465 -21.86 13.80 10.16
N ASP A 466 -21.55 14.75 9.26
CA ASP A 466 -20.29 14.88 8.51
C ASP A 466 -18.99 15.00 9.35
N ARG A 467 -19.06 14.90 10.69
CA ARG A 467 -17.92 15.13 11.60
C ARG A 467 -17.11 13.89 11.98
N ASP A 468 -17.65 12.68 11.82
CA ASP A 468 -16.98 11.42 12.17
C ASP A 468 -16.76 10.53 10.92
N ASP A 469 -15.90 10.97 9.99
CA ASP A 469 -15.50 10.14 8.84
C ASP A 469 -14.53 9.02 9.27
N ASP A 470 -15.06 8.02 9.98
CA ASP A 470 -14.32 6.85 10.45
C ASP A 470 -13.86 5.93 9.29
N ARG A 471 -14.16 6.25 8.01
CA ARG A 471 -13.82 5.38 6.87
C ARG A 471 -12.31 5.19 6.71
N ASP A 472 -11.52 6.26 6.96
CA ASP A 472 -10.05 6.21 6.89
C ASP A 472 -9.48 5.25 7.95
N THR A 473 -9.97 5.39 9.19
CA THR A 473 -9.61 4.52 10.32
C THR A 473 -10.06 3.07 10.09
N ASN A 474 -11.27 2.86 9.56
CA ASN A 474 -11.79 1.52 9.25
C ASN A 474 -10.96 0.82 8.15
N LEU A 475 -10.51 1.55 7.12
CA LEU A 475 -9.60 1.01 6.11
C LEU A 475 -8.23 0.69 6.71
N ALA A 476 -7.66 1.57 7.53
CA ALA A 476 -6.40 1.31 8.21
C ALA A 476 -6.46 0.07 9.12
N ALA A 477 -7.55 -0.09 9.88
CA ALA A 477 -7.78 -1.26 10.72
C ALA A 477 -7.94 -2.55 9.90
N ALA A 478 -8.70 -2.50 8.80
CA ALA A 478 -8.89 -3.65 7.91
C ALA A 478 -7.58 -4.10 7.25
N VAL A 479 -6.77 -3.17 6.74
CA VAL A 479 -5.44 -3.48 6.19
C VAL A 479 -4.53 -4.03 7.27
N THR A 480 -4.55 -3.46 8.48
CA THR A 480 -3.77 -3.97 9.62
C THR A 480 -4.12 -5.40 9.97
N GLU A 481 -5.41 -5.76 10.01
CA GLU A 481 -5.86 -7.12 10.31
C GLU A 481 -5.48 -8.13 9.21
N ILE A 482 -5.58 -7.74 7.93
CA ILE A 482 -5.11 -8.59 6.81
C ILE A 482 -3.60 -8.84 6.93
N VAL A 483 -2.81 -7.78 7.13
CA VAL A 483 -1.35 -7.89 7.28
C VAL A 483 -1.00 -8.73 8.51
N ARG A 484 -1.69 -8.53 9.64
CA ARG A 484 -1.49 -9.31 10.86
C ARG A 484 -1.71 -10.80 10.59
N ARG A 485 -2.84 -11.17 9.99
CA ARG A 485 -3.16 -12.57 9.69
C ARG A 485 -2.19 -13.21 8.70
N ILE A 486 -1.70 -12.46 7.71
CA ILE A 486 -0.65 -12.92 6.79
C ILE A 486 0.66 -13.17 7.53
N ILE A 487 1.02 -12.29 8.47
CA ILE A 487 2.24 -12.36 9.29
C ILE A 487 2.14 -13.48 10.33
N THR A 488 0.97 -13.71 10.93
CA THR A 488 0.71 -14.77 11.94
C THR A 488 0.22 -16.07 11.32
N GLU A 489 0.18 -16.16 9.99
CA GLU A 489 -0.17 -17.35 9.23
C GLU A 489 -1.58 -17.86 9.54
N GLU A 490 -2.48 -16.94 9.92
CA GLU A 490 -3.93 -17.15 10.03
C GLU A 490 -4.65 -16.92 8.70
N LEU A 491 -3.96 -16.34 7.72
CA LEU A 491 -4.39 -16.11 6.34
C LEU A 491 -3.19 -16.38 5.42
N ALA A 492 -3.38 -17.17 4.38
CA ALA A 492 -2.36 -17.45 3.37
C ALA A 492 -3.01 -17.64 2.02
#